data_AF-A0A9D6Z3A0-F1
#
_entry.id   AF-A0A9D6Z3A0-F1
#
_cell.length_a   1.000
_cell.length_b   1.000
_cell.length_c   1.000
_cell.angle_alpha   90.00
_cell.angle_beta   90.00
_cell.angle_gamma   90.00
#
_symmetry.space_group_name_H-M   'P 1'
#
loop_
_entity.id
_entity.type
_entity.pdbx_description
1 polymer ?
#
loop_
_entity_poly.entity_id
_entity_poly.type
_entity_poly.pdbx_seq_one_letter_code
_entity_poly.pdbx_strand_id
1 'polypeptide(L)'
;MSIQETRIDEIIDDVRSGITDSDLIEKYHISAKSLKYLLNQLLNQGRMSGAALYWRPLMCDDSVETESRRLLPRYLVASLIPAHYEENPEAKGWVFDINERGVRICGLTAKPGEVKRLVFLVRQMKEMRNIVAEAECRWFAMEGPEARPFAGFKIISITPENLLALRELIRQITGCQFR
;
A
#
# COMPACT_ATOMS: atom_id res chain seq x y z
N MET A 1 -24.17 -3.76 -20.24
CA MET A 1 -24.67 -4.85 -19.37
C MET A 1 -25.15 -4.23 -18.08
N SER A 2 -26.47 -4.18 -17.86
CA SER A 2 -27.07 -3.65 -16.63
C SER A 2 -27.01 -4.73 -15.55
N ILE A 3 -26.10 -4.57 -14.59
CA ILE A 3 -26.15 -5.32 -13.34
C ILE A 3 -27.37 -4.77 -12.58
N GLN A 4 -28.37 -5.62 -12.32
CA GLN A 4 -29.58 -5.23 -11.59
C GLN A 4 -29.21 -4.84 -10.14
N GLU A 5 -29.90 -3.86 -9.57
CA GLU A 5 -29.60 -3.28 -8.23
C GLU A 5 -29.52 -4.34 -7.12
N THR A 6 -30.33 -5.40 -7.18
CA THR A 6 -30.31 -6.51 -6.22
C THR A 6 -28.95 -7.23 -6.17
N ARG A 7 -28.26 -7.37 -7.31
CA ARG A 7 -26.91 -7.97 -7.35
C ARG A 7 -25.84 -7.06 -6.76
N ILE A 8 -26.07 -5.75 -6.73
CA ILE A 8 -25.09 -4.79 -6.22
C ILE A 8 -25.00 -4.87 -4.70
N ASP A 9 -26.15 -4.96 -4.02
CA ASP A 9 -26.16 -5.06 -2.55
C ASP A 9 -25.54 -6.38 -2.06
N GLU A 10 -25.80 -7.49 -2.77
CA GLU A 10 -25.13 -8.78 -2.49
C GLU A 10 -23.61 -8.68 -2.65
N ILE A 11 -23.13 -8.02 -3.72
CA ILE A 11 -21.70 -7.80 -3.94
C ILE A 11 -21.10 -6.95 -2.82
N ILE A 12 -21.82 -5.92 -2.34
CA ILE A 12 -21.37 -5.09 -1.22
C ILE A 12 -21.23 -5.91 0.06
N ASP A 13 -22.21 -6.75 0.36
CA ASP A 13 -22.21 -7.58 1.57
C ASP A 13 -21.13 -8.68 1.51
N ASP A 14 -20.95 -9.32 0.36
CA ASP A 14 -19.83 -10.21 0.11
C ASP A 14 -18.49 -9.50 0.28
N VAL A 15 -18.38 -8.27 -0.23
CA VAL A 15 -17.15 -7.51 -0.10
C VAL A 15 -16.85 -7.20 1.38
N ARG A 16 -17.87 -6.84 2.15
CA ARG A 16 -17.78 -6.57 3.60
C ARG A 16 -17.51 -7.81 4.43
N SER A 17 -17.98 -8.97 3.99
CA SER A 17 -17.72 -10.26 4.66
C SER A 17 -16.30 -10.80 4.42
N GLY A 18 -15.52 -10.13 3.56
CA GLY A 18 -14.11 -10.46 3.34
C GLY A 18 -13.87 -11.45 2.20
N ILE A 19 -14.87 -11.73 1.36
CA ILE A 19 -14.72 -12.59 0.18
C ILE A 19 -13.62 -12.03 -0.75
N THR A 20 -12.75 -12.89 -1.30
CA THR A 20 -11.63 -12.42 -2.11
C THR A 20 -12.06 -11.96 -3.50
N ASP A 21 -11.20 -11.20 -4.18
CA ASP A 21 -11.47 -10.73 -5.55
C ASP A 21 -11.68 -11.89 -6.54
N SER A 22 -10.93 -12.98 -6.40
CA SER A 22 -11.07 -14.19 -7.20
C SER A 22 -12.41 -14.87 -6.97
N ASP A 23 -12.85 -14.96 -5.70
CA ASP A 23 -14.13 -15.58 -5.35
C ASP A 23 -15.32 -14.75 -5.86
N LEU A 24 -15.22 -13.41 -5.87
CA LEU A 24 -16.24 -12.53 -6.47
C LEU A 24 -16.33 -12.74 -7.98
N ILE A 25 -15.19 -12.82 -8.66
CA ILE A 25 -15.11 -13.06 -10.10
C ILE A 25 -15.81 -14.38 -10.46
N GLU A 26 -15.52 -15.43 -9.69
CA GLU A 26 -16.09 -16.75 -9.89
C GLU A 26 -17.59 -16.76 -9.56
N LYS A 27 -17.99 -16.25 -8.39
CA LYS A 27 -19.38 -16.23 -7.91
C LYS A 27 -20.31 -15.41 -8.80
N TYR A 28 -19.85 -14.27 -9.31
CA TYR A 28 -20.66 -13.37 -10.11
C TYR A 28 -20.41 -13.47 -11.62
N HIS A 29 -19.49 -14.35 -12.04
CA HIS A 29 -19.08 -14.55 -13.44
C HIS A 29 -18.72 -13.24 -14.15
N ILE A 30 -18.02 -12.34 -13.45
CA ILE A 30 -17.58 -11.05 -13.98
C ILE A 30 -16.08 -11.02 -14.18
N SER A 31 -15.60 -10.31 -15.20
CA SER A 31 -14.16 -10.14 -15.40
C SER A 31 -13.53 -9.30 -14.29
N ALA A 32 -12.23 -9.50 -14.02
CA ALA A 32 -11.46 -8.65 -13.10
C ALA A 32 -11.58 -7.15 -13.44
N LYS A 33 -11.59 -6.80 -14.73
CA LYS A 33 -11.77 -5.42 -15.21
C LYS A 33 -13.17 -4.88 -14.87
N SER A 34 -14.20 -5.70 -15.09
CA SER A 34 -15.58 -5.36 -14.75
C SER A 34 -15.78 -5.21 -13.24
N LEU A 35 -15.16 -6.08 -12.44
CA LEU A 35 -15.17 -5.99 -10.98
C LEU A 35 -14.47 -4.70 -10.51
N LYS A 36 -13.26 -4.39 -11.00
CA LYS A 36 -12.57 -3.13 -10.68
C LYS A 36 -13.43 -1.90 -11.01
N TYR A 37 -14.04 -1.88 -12.20
CA TYR A 37 -14.94 -0.79 -12.59
C TYR A 37 -16.14 -0.67 -11.64
N LEU A 38 -16.76 -1.79 -11.27
CA LEU A 38 -17.88 -1.83 -10.34
C LEU A 38 -17.48 -1.30 -8.97
N LEU A 39 -16.38 -1.77 -8.38
CA LEU A 39 -15.91 -1.32 -7.08
C LEU A 39 -15.59 0.18 -7.07
N ASN A 40 -14.99 0.71 -8.14
CA ASN A 40 -14.78 2.15 -8.31
C ASN A 40 -16.09 2.94 -8.41
N GLN A 41 -17.09 2.43 -9.10
CA GLN A 41 -18.42 3.06 -9.16
C GLN A 41 -19.07 3.11 -7.77
N LEU A 42 -18.99 2.01 -7.00
CA LEU A 42 -19.55 1.95 -5.64
C LEU A 42 -18.84 2.89 -4.66
N LEU A 43 -17.53 3.06 -4.83
CA LEU A 43 -16.74 4.04 -4.08
C LEU A 43 -17.16 5.47 -4.42
N ASN A 44 -17.27 5.80 -5.72
CA ASN A 44 -17.67 7.13 -6.19
C ASN A 44 -19.11 7.49 -5.79
N GLN A 45 -19.99 6.50 -5.69
CA GLN A 45 -21.37 6.67 -5.22
C GLN A 45 -21.50 6.68 -3.69
N GLY A 46 -20.40 6.52 -2.94
CA GLY A 46 -20.41 6.47 -1.48
C GLY A 46 -21.10 5.25 -0.87
N ARG A 47 -21.45 4.24 -1.69
CA ARG A 47 -22.04 2.97 -1.23
C ARG A 47 -21.02 2.07 -0.56
N MET A 48 -19.74 2.32 -0.80
CA MET A 48 -18.61 1.66 -0.17
C MET A 48 -17.57 2.67 0.30
N SER A 49 -17.01 2.47 1.48
CA SER A 49 -15.91 3.28 1.97
C SER A 49 -14.59 2.82 1.37
N GLY A 50 -13.65 3.76 1.20
CA GLY A 50 -12.29 3.42 0.77
C GLY A 50 -11.67 2.33 1.65
N ALA A 51 -11.88 2.39 2.96
CA ALA A 51 -11.40 1.38 3.92
C ALA A 51 -11.90 -0.05 3.63
N ALA A 52 -13.12 -0.22 3.12
CA ALA A 52 -13.67 -1.53 2.76
C ALA A 52 -13.02 -2.13 1.50
N LEU A 53 -12.42 -1.29 0.65
CA LEU A 53 -11.79 -1.66 -0.61
C LEU A 53 -10.25 -1.60 -0.58
N TYR A 54 -9.70 -0.95 0.43
CA TYR A 54 -8.30 -0.57 0.52
C TYR A 54 -7.34 -1.78 0.62
N TRP A 55 -7.82 -2.92 1.08
CA TRP A 55 -7.05 -4.17 1.19
C TRP A 55 -7.15 -5.07 -0.05
N ARG A 56 -7.93 -4.67 -1.08
CA ARG A 56 -8.18 -5.51 -2.26
C ARG A 56 -7.09 -5.36 -3.32
N PRO A 57 -6.45 -6.46 -3.76
CA PRO A 57 -5.43 -6.44 -4.81
C PRO A 57 -5.87 -5.75 -6.10
N LEU A 58 -7.13 -5.96 -6.55
CA LEU A 58 -7.65 -5.36 -7.78
C LEU A 58 -7.73 -3.82 -7.76
N MET A 59 -7.76 -3.21 -6.56
CA MET A 59 -7.78 -1.76 -6.40
C MET A 59 -6.36 -1.16 -6.39
N CYS A 60 -5.33 -1.99 -6.28
CA CYS A 60 -3.92 -1.59 -6.27
C CYS A 60 -3.22 -1.76 -7.64
N ASP A 61 -3.85 -2.50 -8.57
CA ASP A 61 -3.31 -2.75 -9.91
C ASP A 61 -3.86 -1.74 -10.93
N ASP A 62 -3.10 -0.68 -11.21
CA ASP A 62 -3.42 0.36 -12.18
C ASP A 62 -3.12 -0.01 -13.65
N SER A 63 -3.04 -1.30 -14.00
CA SER A 63 -2.77 -1.76 -15.38
C SER A 63 -3.89 -1.51 -16.41
N VAL A 64 -4.81 -0.57 -16.17
CA VAL A 64 -5.74 -0.07 -17.19
C VAL A 64 -5.66 1.45 -17.27
N GLU A 65 -4.71 1.88 -18.10
CA GLU A 65 -4.63 3.12 -18.89
C GLU A 65 -5.22 4.41 -18.29
N THR A 66 -4.34 5.23 -17.72
CA THR A 66 -3.95 6.53 -18.32
C THR A 66 -2.75 7.10 -17.54
N GLU A 67 -1.61 7.25 -18.22
CA GLU A 67 -0.43 8.02 -17.78
C GLU A 67 0.12 7.77 -16.36
N SER A 68 0.09 6.52 -15.87
CA SER A 68 0.64 6.17 -14.56
C SER A 68 2.17 6.24 -14.55
N ARG A 69 2.71 7.32 -13.98
CA ARG A 69 4.14 7.62 -13.72
C ARG A 69 4.87 6.62 -12.80
N ARG A 70 4.36 5.40 -12.62
CA ARG A 70 4.91 4.41 -11.69
C ARG A 70 5.50 3.23 -12.47
N LEU A 71 6.84 3.14 -12.44
CA LEU A 71 7.59 2.09 -13.14
C LEU A 71 7.64 0.75 -12.36
N LEU A 72 7.20 0.70 -11.10
CA LEU A 72 7.33 -0.49 -10.24
C LEU A 72 6.08 -0.71 -9.36
N PRO A 73 5.63 -1.97 -9.19
CA PRO A 73 4.54 -2.30 -8.27
C PRO A 73 4.94 -2.02 -6.81
N ARG A 74 3.93 -1.76 -5.96
CA ARG A 74 4.07 -1.59 -4.51
C ARG A 74 3.34 -2.73 -3.84
N TYR A 75 4.01 -3.38 -2.89
CA TYR A 75 3.43 -4.48 -2.14
C TYR A 75 2.90 -3.97 -0.80
N LEU A 76 1.63 -4.26 -0.52
CA LEU A 76 1.04 -3.97 0.78
C LEU A 76 1.74 -4.83 1.82
N VAL A 77 2.33 -4.18 2.82
CA VAL A 77 3.01 -4.92 3.88
C VAL A 77 1.96 -5.35 4.90
N ALA A 78 1.53 -6.61 4.84
CA ALA A 78 0.65 -7.19 5.87
C ALA A 78 1.32 -7.18 7.26
N SER A 79 2.66 -7.16 7.28
CA SER A 79 3.48 -6.98 8.48
C SER A 79 3.69 -5.50 8.77
N LEU A 80 3.22 -5.05 9.93
CA LEU A 80 3.45 -3.71 10.44
C LEU A 80 4.96 -3.48 10.69
N ILE A 81 5.72 -3.01 9.69
CA ILE A 81 7.13 -2.66 9.86
C ILE A 81 7.17 -1.26 10.50
N PRO A 82 7.66 -1.11 11.75
CA PRO A 82 7.78 0.20 12.36
C PRO A 82 8.86 1.02 11.65
N ALA A 83 8.63 2.32 11.53
CA ALA A 83 9.59 3.28 11.01
C ALA A 83 9.68 4.51 11.90
N HIS A 84 10.85 5.14 11.97
CA HIS A 84 11.03 6.43 12.63
C HIS A 84 12.07 7.27 11.88
N TYR A 85 12.17 8.55 12.23
CA TYR A 85 13.27 9.39 11.80
C TYR A 85 14.52 9.07 12.62
N GLU A 86 15.68 9.01 11.99
CA GLU A 86 16.94 8.75 12.70
C GLU A 86 17.23 9.87 13.72
N GLU A 87 16.95 11.12 13.35
CA GLU A 87 17.10 12.28 14.23
C GLU A 87 16.01 12.39 15.31
N ASN A 88 14.90 11.66 15.16
CA ASN A 88 13.79 11.65 16.11
C ASN A 88 13.17 10.25 16.25
N PRO A 89 13.76 9.39 17.10
CA PRO A 89 13.24 8.04 17.36
C PRO A 89 11.88 7.99 18.06
N GLU A 90 11.42 9.10 18.66
CA GLU A 90 10.10 9.19 19.29
C GLU A 90 8.97 9.33 18.26
N ALA A 91 9.29 9.81 17.05
CA ALA A 91 8.34 9.86 15.94
C ALA A 91 8.07 8.44 15.43
N LYS A 92 6.88 7.91 15.73
CA LYS A 92 6.50 6.53 15.39
C LYS A 92 5.67 6.50 14.11
N GLY A 93 6.11 5.69 13.15
CA GLY A 93 5.37 5.38 11.94
C GLY A 93 5.31 3.90 11.64
N TRP A 94 4.48 3.57 10.66
CA TRP A 94 4.27 2.22 10.16
C TRP A 94 4.36 2.23 8.64
N VAL A 95 5.26 1.40 8.10
CA VAL A 95 5.38 1.21 6.66
C VAL A 95 4.11 0.55 6.16
N PHE A 96 3.51 1.19 5.17
CA PHE A 96 2.25 0.78 4.59
C PHE A 96 2.46 0.02 3.28
N ASP A 97 3.30 0.59 2.42
CA ASP A 97 3.79 -0.03 1.19
C ASP A 97 5.26 0.34 0.99
N ILE A 98 6.02 -0.54 0.34
CA ILE A 98 7.45 -0.31 0.09
C ILE A 98 7.92 -1.01 -1.19
N ASN A 99 8.85 -0.35 -1.90
CA ASN A 99 9.72 -0.95 -2.90
C ASN A 99 11.12 -0.31 -2.82
N GLU A 100 12.04 -0.69 -3.71
CA GLU A 100 13.43 -0.17 -3.69
C GLU A 100 13.54 1.35 -3.93
N ARG A 101 12.49 1.99 -4.47
CA ARG A 101 12.51 3.41 -4.87
C ARG A 101 11.64 4.30 -4.00
N GLY A 102 10.78 3.73 -3.16
CA GLY A 102 9.87 4.51 -2.37
C GLY A 102 9.11 3.71 -1.34
N VAL A 103 8.58 4.45 -0.38
CA VAL A 103 7.87 3.92 0.77
C VAL A 103 6.71 4.84 1.11
N ARG A 104 5.60 4.27 1.53
CA ARG A 104 4.48 5.00 2.14
C ARG A 104 4.46 4.70 3.63
N ILE A 105 4.38 5.73 4.45
CA ILE A 105 4.42 5.60 5.92
C ILE A 105 3.22 6.31 6.52
N CYS A 106 2.52 5.62 7.42
CA CYS A 106 1.49 6.19 8.29
C CYS A 106 2.13 6.61 9.62
N GLY A 107 1.70 7.73 10.21
CA GLY A 107 2.15 8.19 11.54
C GLY A 107 3.32 9.17 11.53
N LEU A 108 4.04 9.30 10.41
CA LEU A 108 5.11 10.29 10.24
C LEU A 108 4.61 11.51 9.48
N THR A 109 5.12 12.69 9.86
CA THR A 109 4.79 13.97 9.24
C THR A 109 6.03 14.57 8.58
N ALA A 110 5.90 14.94 7.30
CA ALA A 110 6.95 15.58 6.52
C ALA A 110 6.33 16.48 5.46
N LYS A 111 6.99 17.58 5.11
CA LYS A 111 6.54 18.45 4.00
C LYS A 111 7.10 17.95 2.67
N PRO A 112 6.37 18.11 1.56
CA PRO A 112 6.92 17.81 0.24
C PRO A 112 8.25 18.54 -0.01
N GLY A 113 9.26 17.80 -0.49
CA GLY A 113 10.63 18.27 -0.70
C GLY A 113 11.56 18.11 0.49
N GLU A 114 11.05 17.83 1.70
CA GLU A 114 11.92 17.55 2.86
C GLU A 114 12.63 16.20 2.70
N VAL A 115 13.93 16.18 2.98
CA VAL A 115 14.74 14.95 3.02
C VAL A 115 14.84 14.47 4.45
N LYS A 116 14.55 13.18 4.66
CA LYS A 116 14.56 12.51 5.96
C LYS A 116 15.40 11.25 5.92
N ARG A 117 16.11 10.97 7.02
CA ARG A 117 16.77 9.67 7.25
C ARG A 117 15.78 8.74 7.95
N LEU A 118 15.21 7.82 7.20
CA LEU A 118 14.22 6.86 7.67
C LEU A 118 14.91 5.61 8.19
N VAL A 119 14.50 5.14 9.36
CA VAL A 119 14.95 3.90 9.98
C VAL A 119 13.79 2.92 10.01
N PHE A 120 13.94 1.76 9.36
CA PHE A 120 12.97 0.68 9.35
C PHE A 120 13.38 -0.40 10.38
N LEU A 121 12.49 -0.71 11.32
CA LEU A 121 12.76 -1.65 12.42
C LEU A 121 12.36 -3.08 12.04
N VAL A 122 13.32 -3.87 11.58
CA VAL A 122 13.07 -5.24 11.06
C VAL A 122 13.16 -6.33 12.16
N ARG A 123 13.00 -5.94 13.43
CA ARG A 123 13.30 -6.75 14.64
C ARG A 123 12.60 -8.12 14.74
N GLN A 124 11.51 -8.33 14.02
CA GLN A 124 10.77 -9.60 14.05
C GLN A 124 11.38 -10.68 13.13
N MET A 125 12.31 -10.32 12.25
CA MET A 125 12.99 -11.25 11.35
C MET A 125 14.37 -11.54 11.94
N LYS A 126 14.55 -12.75 12.47
CA LYS A 126 15.79 -13.20 13.10
C LYS A 126 16.97 -12.81 12.18
N GLU A 127 17.91 -12.02 12.71
CA GLU A 127 19.18 -11.61 12.09
C GLU A 127 19.19 -10.35 11.20
N MET A 128 18.05 -9.74 10.87
CA MET A 128 18.09 -8.48 10.09
C MET A 128 18.36 -7.24 10.94
N ARG A 129 19.37 -6.46 10.53
CA ARG A 129 19.64 -5.13 11.09
C ARG A 129 18.58 -4.13 10.64
N ASN A 130 18.43 -3.05 11.39
CA ASN A 130 17.59 -1.93 10.96
C ASN A 130 18.09 -1.41 9.61
N ILE A 131 17.16 -1.14 8.70
CA ILE A 131 17.48 -0.58 7.39
C ILE A 131 17.40 0.93 7.50
N VAL A 132 18.42 1.64 7.03
CA VAL A 132 18.45 3.12 7.02
C VAL A 132 18.55 3.61 5.58
N ALA A 133 17.67 4.56 5.23
CA ALA A 133 17.66 5.18 3.90
C ALA A 133 17.38 6.69 4.00
N GLU A 134 18.01 7.46 3.12
CA GLU A 134 17.62 8.85 2.88
C GLU A 134 16.49 8.88 1.87
N ALA A 135 15.43 9.60 2.20
CA ALA A 135 14.26 9.68 1.37
C ALA A 135 13.67 11.10 1.36
N GLU A 136 13.26 11.55 0.17
CA GLU A 136 12.59 12.82 -0.05
C GLU A 136 11.07 12.62 0.06
N CYS A 137 10.41 13.39 0.90
CA CYS A 137 8.95 13.43 0.96
C CYS A 137 8.39 13.97 -0.35
N ARG A 138 7.52 13.21 -1.02
CA ARG A 138 6.90 13.60 -2.29
C ARG A 138 5.49 14.15 -2.10
N TRP A 139 4.81 13.70 -1.06
CA TRP A 139 3.47 14.15 -0.71
C TRP A 139 3.18 13.82 0.76
N PHE A 140 2.24 14.58 1.33
CA PHE A 140 1.69 14.38 2.66
C PHE A 140 0.17 14.56 2.59
N ALA A 141 -0.57 13.71 3.30
CA ALA A 141 -2.02 13.76 3.37
C ALA A 141 -2.52 13.27 4.73
N MET A 142 -3.70 13.76 5.12
CA MET A 142 -4.48 13.19 6.22
C MET A 142 -5.54 12.29 5.63
N GLU A 143 -5.51 11.00 5.96
CA GLU A 143 -6.40 9.99 5.35
C GLU A 143 -7.22 9.22 6.40
N GLY A 144 -8.39 8.76 5.96
CA GLY A 144 -9.30 7.95 6.78
C GLY A 144 -10.17 8.76 7.76
N PRO A 145 -11.10 8.10 8.45
CA PRO A 145 -12.08 8.74 9.33
C PRO A 145 -11.47 9.44 10.54
N GLU A 146 -10.28 9.01 10.97
CA GLU A 146 -9.52 9.60 12.08
C GLU A 146 -8.49 10.63 11.61
N ALA A 147 -8.48 10.98 10.31
CA ALA A 147 -7.50 11.89 9.71
C ALA A 147 -6.06 11.52 10.10
N ARG A 148 -5.63 10.27 9.84
CA ARG A 148 -4.28 9.84 10.19
C ARG A 148 -3.26 10.42 9.21
N PRO A 149 -2.06 10.83 9.68
CA PRO A 149 -1.04 11.37 8.79
C PRO A 149 -0.40 10.27 7.94
N PHE A 150 -0.33 10.51 6.64
CA PHE A 150 0.39 9.70 5.67
C PHE A 150 1.40 10.55 4.91
N ALA A 151 2.58 9.96 4.70
CA ALA A 151 3.60 10.56 3.85
C ALA A 151 4.15 9.51 2.87
N GLY A 152 4.32 9.92 1.63
CA GLY A 152 4.98 9.13 0.59
C GLY A 152 6.39 9.65 0.36
N PHE A 153 7.38 8.78 0.51
CA PHE A 153 8.78 9.10 0.33
C PHE A 153 9.36 8.42 -0.90
N LYS A 154 10.26 9.11 -1.60
CA LYS A 154 11.13 8.56 -2.63
C LYS A 154 12.50 8.30 -2.00
N ILE A 155 12.98 7.07 -2.05
CA ILE A 155 14.34 6.74 -1.59
C ILE A 155 15.32 7.34 -2.59
N ILE A 156 16.22 8.20 -2.09
CA ILE A 156 17.22 8.91 -2.89
C ILE A 156 18.63 8.37 -2.66
N SER A 157 18.91 7.84 -1.46
CA SER A 157 20.19 7.21 -1.12
C SER A 157 19.99 6.11 -0.09
N ILE A 158 20.68 4.99 -0.29
CA ILE A 158 20.68 3.81 0.58
C ILE A 158 22.02 3.08 0.39
N THR A 159 22.63 2.61 1.47
CA THR A 159 23.90 1.89 1.36
C THR A 159 23.68 0.51 0.70
N PRO A 160 24.69 -0.07 0.04
CA PRO A 160 24.56 -1.40 -0.56
C PRO A 160 24.08 -2.48 0.43
N GLU A 161 24.55 -2.44 1.68
CA GLU A 161 24.17 -3.38 2.73
C GLU A 161 22.68 -3.20 3.10
N ASN A 162 22.23 -1.96 3.27
CA ASN A 162 20.83 -1.65 3.56
C ASN A 162 19.91 -1.96 2.37
N LEU A 163 20.39 -1.80 1.14
CA LEU A 163 19.64 -2.18 -0.06
C LEU A 163 19.45 -3.70 -0.15
N LEU A 164 20.49 -4.48 0.15
CA LEU A 164 20.39 -5.94 0.24
C LEU A 164 19.38 -6.37 1.31
N ALA A 165 19.44 -5.77 2.50
CA ALA A 165 18.48 -6.02 3.57
C ALA A 165 17.05 -5.61 3.19
N LEU A 166 16.88 -4.48 2.49
CA LEU A 166 15.58 -4.04 1.98
C LEU A 166 15.00 -5.01 0.94
N ARG A 167 15.82 -5.51 0.03
CA ARG A 167 15.40 -6.54 -0.94
C ARG A 167 14.96 -7.82 -0.26
N GLU A 168 15.73 -8.27 0.72
CA GLU A 168 15.41 -9.46 1.50
C GLU A 168 14.10 -9.29 2.29
N LEU A 169 13.90 -8.13 2.91
CA LEU A 169 12.65 -7.75 3.54
C LEU A 169 11.47 -7.80 2.55
N ILE A 170 11.61 -7.15 1.38
CA ILE A 170 10.58 -7.16 0.34
C ILE A 170 10.28 -8.60 -0.11
N ARG A 171 11.31 -9.43 -0.29
CA ARG A 171 11.17 -10.85 -0.64
C ARG A 171 10.34 -11.62 0.38
N GLN A 172 10.57 -11.37 1.68
CA GLN A 172 9.85 -12.05 2.76
C GLN A 172 8.39 -11.61 2.88
N ILE A 173 8.10 -10.31 2.73
CA ILE A 173 6.72 -9.79 2.83
C ILE A 173 5.87 -10.08 1.60
N THR A 174 6.50 -10.30 0.43
CA THR A 174 5.79 -10.55 -0.84
C THR A 174 5.69 -12.03 -1.20
N GLY A 175 6.55 -12.88 -0.63
CA GLY A 175 6.69 -14.26 -1.07
C GLY A 175 7.29 -14.42 -2.48
N CYS A 176 7.65 -13.33 -3.17
CA CYS A 176 8.24 -13.37 -4.51
C CYS A 176 9.75 -13.64 -4.44
N GLN A 177 10.24 -14.64 -5.18
CA GLN A 177 11.67 -14.78 -5.47
C GLN A 177 12.05 -13.82 -6.60
N PHE A 178 12.93 -12.86 -6.34
CA PHE A 178 13.59 -12.09 -7.41
C PHE A 178 14.64 -12.99 -8.07
N ARG A 179 14.44 -13.32 -9.35
CA ARG A 179 15.45 -13.96 -10.21
C ARG A 179 16.31 -12.91 -10.89
#